data_AF-A0A562ZX88-F1
#
_entry.id   AF-A0A562ZX88-F1
#
_cell.length_a   1.000
_cell.length_b   1.000
_cell.length_c   1.000
_cell.angle_alpha   90.00
_cell.angle_beta   90.00
_cell.angle_gamma   90.00
#
_symmetry.space_group_name_H-M   'P 1'
#
loop_
_entity.id
_entity.type
_entity.pdbx_description
1 polymer ?
#
loop_
_entity_poly.entity_id
_entity_poly.type
_entity_poly.pdbx_seq_one_letter_code
_entity_poly.pdbx_strand_id
1 'polypeptide(L)'
;MAEGITKVDASKMKALAKEGKRISVIRKDYFPKLSYFDVYVTVYGSGGRSAMGVKRMITTRLAALASAKKAEREELAEELQELVMHLYKNHKSNHEKLTQIRQALAE
;
A
#
# COMPACT_ATOMS: atom_id res chain seq x y z
N MET A 1 2.30 10.89 10.08
CA MET A 1 1.53 11.35 8.91
C MET A 1 2.47 12.24 8.12
N ALA A 2 2.60 12.08 6.81
CA ALA A 2 3.38 13.03 6.01
C ALA A 2 2.79 14.43 6.16
N GLU A 3 3.62 15.46 6.22
CA GLU A 3 3.17 16.86 6.31
C GLU A 3 2.23 17.19 5.14
N GLY A 4 1.05 17.74 5.43
CA GLY A 4 0.14 18.27 4.41
C GLY A 4 -1.07 17.42 4.03
N ILE A 5 -1.28 16.22 4.61
CA ILE A 5 -2.46 15.39 4.30
C ILE A 5 -3.54 15.56 5.38
N THR A 6 -4.69 16.15 5.00
CA THR A 6 -5.82 16.35 5.93
C THR A 6 -6.59 15.04 6.17
N LYS A 7 -7.37 14.98 7.27
CA LYS A 7 -8.28 13.85 7.53
C LYS A 7 -9.34 13.68 6.44
N VAL A 8 -9.78 14.78 5.82
CA VAL A 8 -10.76 14.79 4.74
C VAL A 8 -10.15 14.17 3.48
N ASP A 9 -8.93 14.59 3.11
CA ASP A 9 -8.21 14.04 1.96
C ASP A 9 -7.94 12.55 2.16
N ALA A 10 -7.51 12.15 3.36
CA ALA A 10 -7.30 10.74 3.69
C ALA A 10 -8.57 9.90 3.54
N SER A 11 -9.72 10.43 3.97
CA SER A 11 -11.00 9.74 3.84
C SER A 11 -11.43 9.59 2.39
N LYS A 12 -11.22 10.64 1.58
CA LYS A 12 -11.50 10.63 0.14
C LYS A 12 -10.60 9.66 -0.62
N MET A 13 -9.30 9.63 -0.34
CA MET A 13 -8.37 8.65 -0.92
C MET A 13 -8.83 7.22 -0.62
N LYS A 14 -9.23 6.95 0.62
CA LYS A 14 -9.74 5.63 1.04
C LYS A 14 -11.05 5.26 0.35
N ALA A 15 -11.96 6.22 0.16
CA ALA A 15 -13.21 6.00 -0.57
C ALA A 15 -12.96 5.64 -2.05
N LEU A 16 -12.14 6.43 -2.75
CA LEU A 16 -11.77 6.17 -4.15
C LEU A 16 -11.07 4.81 -4.33
N ALA A 17 -10.23 4.42 -3.37
CA ALA A 17 -9.60 3.10 -3.37
C ALA A 17 -10.60 1.97 -3.09
N LYS A 18 -11.63 2.20 -2.26
CA LYS A 18 -12.74 1.25 -2.03
C LYS A 18 -13.62 1.08 -3.28
N GLU A 19 -13.78 2.14 -4.07
CA GLU A 19 -14.44 2.12 -5.38
C GLU A 19 -13.61 1.42 -6.48
N GLY A 20 -12.39 0.95 -6.15
CA GLY A 20 -11.54 0.17 -7.05
C GLY A 20 -10.57 0.98 -7.90
N LYS A 21 -10.48 2.30 -7.70
CA LYS A 21 -9.48 3.13 -8.42
C LYS A 21 -8.05 2.75 -8.00
N ARG A 22 -7.15 2.69 -8.98
CA ARG A 22 -5.71 2.42 -8.78
C ARG A 22 -5.04 3.60 -8.07
N ILE A 23 -3.98 3.36 -7.28
CA ILE A 23 -3.26 4.44 -6.57
C ILE A 23 -2.67 5.45 -7.55
N SER A 24 -2.11 5.00 -8.68
CA SER A 24 -1.60 5.89 -9.73
C SER A 24 -2.69 6.81 -10.29
N VAL A 25 -3.91 6.31 -10.45
CA VAL A 25 -5.09 7.09 -10.87
C VAL A 25 -5.54 8.06 -9.77
N ILE A 26 -5.63 7.59 -8.52
CA ILE A 26 -6.03 8.44 -7.38
C ILE A 26 -5.03 9.59 -7.21
N ARG A 27 -3.73 9.32 -7.32
CA ARG A 27 -2.67 10.33 -7.25
C ARG A 27 -2.75 11.29 -8.44
N LYS A 28 -2.75 10.76 -9.67
CA LYS A 28 -2.71 11.58 -10.89
C LYS A 28 -3.92 12.50 -11.01
N ASP A 29 -5.11 11.98 -10.75
CA ASP A 29 -6.36 12.67 -11.10
C ASP A 29 -6.95 13.47 -9.93
N TYR A 30 -6.66 13.09 -8.68
CA TYR A 30 -7.29 13.69 -7.49
C TYR A 30 -6.29 14.37 -6.54
N PHE A 31 -5.05 13.89 -6.48
CA PHE A 31 -4.04 14.40 -5.55
C PHE A 31 -2.67 14.57 -6.22
N PRO A 32 -2.56 15.34 -7.32
CA PRO A 32 -1.34 15.37 -8.15
C PRO A 32 -0.13 15.96 -7.43
N LYS A 33 -0.37 16.78 -6.39
CA LYS A 33 0.65 17.39 -5.55
C LYS A 33 1.29 16.42 -4.56
N LEU A 34 0.67 15.26 -4.33
CA LEU A 34 1.21 14.23 -3.45
C LEU A 34 2.06 13.26 -4.25
N SER A 35 3.03 12.67 -3.56
CA SER A 35 3.75 11.53 -4.12
C SER A 35 2.83 10.31 -4.19
N TYR A 36 3.21 9.35 -5.03
CA TYR A 36 2.54 8.04 -5.04
C TYR A 36 2.53 7.42 -3.63
N PHE A 37 3.67 7.51 -2.94
CA PHE A 37 3.87 6.95 -1.60
C PHE A 37 2.97 7.60 -0.55
N ASP A 38 2.74 8.91 -0.62
CA ASP A 38 1.84 9.63 0.28
C ASP A 38 0.39 9.12 0.16
N VAL A 39 -0.08 8.94 -1.08
CA VAL A 39 -1.42 8.38 -1.34
C VAL A 39 -1.47 6.92 -0.90
N TYR A 40 -0.43 6.14 -1.19
CA TYR A 40 -0.30 4.75 -0.78
C TYR A 40 -0.39 4.58 0.75
N VAL A 41 0.46 5.30 1.50
CA VAL A 41 0.49 5.25 2.97
C VAL A 41 -0.81 5.77 3.57
N THR A 42 -1.43 6.78 2.96
CA THR A 42 -2.70 7.32 3.47
C THR A 42 -3.85 6.33 3.29
N VAL A 43 -3.91 5.64 2.16
CA VAL A 43 -4.95 4.63 1.89
C VAL A 43 -4.74 3.37 2.77
N TYR A 44 -3.49 2.92 2.97
CA TYR A 44 -3.21 1.61 3.57
C TYR A 44 -2.56 1.62 4.96
N GLY A 45 -1.83 2.68 5.31
CA GLY A 45 -0.97 2.76 6.51
C GLY A 45 -1.69 2.89 7.85
N SER A 46 -3.02 3.10 7.86
CA SER A 46 -3.83 3.25 9.10
C SER A 46 -4.67 2.01 9.45
N GLY A 47 -4.21 0.82 9.05
CA GLY A 47 -4.88 -0.48 9.29
C GLY A 47 -5.56 -1.10 8.06
N GLY A 48 -5.22 -0.63 6.86
CA GLY A 48 -5.92 -0.98 5.62
C GLY A 48 -5.19 -2.02 4.78
N ARG A 49 -5.58 -3.30 4.97
CA ARG A 49 -5.46 -4.51 4.13
C ARG A 49 -4.76 -5.66 4.85
N SER A 50 -5.49 -6.75 5.04
CA SER A 50 -4.93 -8.04 5.47
C SER A 50 -3.86 -8.51 4.49
N ALA A 51 -2.94 -9.36 4.95
CA ALA A 51 -1.93 -9.97 4.08
C ALA A 51 -2.55 -10.61 2.81
N MET A 52 -3.76 -11.15 2.93
CA MET A 52 -4.54 -11.69 1.82
C MET A 52 -4.95 -10.64 0.78
N GLY A 53 -5.35 -9.45 1.22
CA GLY A 53 -5.70 -8.34 0.32
C GLY A 53 -4.49 -7.88 -0.48
N VAL A 54 -3.32 -7.77 0.16
CA VAL A 54 -2.06 -7.40 -0.50
C VAL A 54 -1.59 -8.51 -1.46
N LYS A 55 -1.68 -9.78 -1.04
CA LYS A 55 -1.39 -10.92 -1.93
C LYS A 55 -2.23 -10.87 -3.22
N ARG A 56 -3.54 -10.64 -3.12
CA ARG A 56 -4.43 -10.56 -4.28
C ARG A 56 -4.01 -9.45 -5.25
N MET A 57 -3.58 -8.29 -4.73
CA MET A 57 -3.08 -7.20 -5.56
C MET A 57 -1.80 -7.58 -6.32
N ILE A 58 -0.85 -8.21 -5.63
CA ILE A 58 0.40 -8.70 -6.24
C ILE A 58 0.04 -9.66 -7.38
N THR A 59 -0.85 -10.62 -7.15
CA THR A 59 -1.32 -11.54 -8.20
C THR A 59 -1.91 -10.82 -9.39
N THR A 60 -2.80 -9.84 -9.17
CA THR A 60 -3.38 -9.04 -10.27
C THR A 60 -2.32 -8.26 -11.05
N ARG A 61 -1.32 -7.69 -10.38
CA ARG A 61 -0.25 -6.92 -11.03
C ARG A 61 0.75 -7.79 -11.77
N LEU A 62 1.07 -8.96 -11.25
CA LEU A 62 1.85 -9.97 -11.97
C LEU A 62 1.14 -10.41 -13.26
N ALA A 63 -0.19 -10.62 -13.20
CA ALA A 63 -0.97 -10.94 -14.38
C ALA A 63 -0.97 -9.79 -15.41
N ALA A 64 -1.07 -8.54 -14.95
CA ALA A 64 -0.99 -7.36 -15.82
C ALA A 64 0.42 -7.18 -16.43
N LEU A 65 1.48 -7.50 -15.67
CA LEU A 65 2.87 -7.40 -16.14
C LEU A 65 3.13 -8.32 -17.33
N ALA A 66 2.52 -9.52 -17.34
CA ALA A 66 2.67 -10.48 -18.42
C ALA A 66 2.17 -9.96 -19.78
N SER A 67 1.13 -9.12 -19.78
CA SER A 67 0.53 -8.53 -20.98
C SER A 67 0.92 -7.06 -21.23
N ALA A 68 1.70 -6.45 -20.32
CA ALA A 68 2.06 -5.03 -20.38
C ALA A 68 3.11 -4.72 -21.47
N LYS A 69 2.99 -3.51 -22.03
CA LYS A 69 4.01 -2.93 -22.93
C LYS A 69 5.27 -2.55 -22.16
N LYS A 70 6.41 -2.47 -22.85
CA LYS A 70 7.73 -2.20 -22.23
C LYS A 70 7.71 -0.99 -21.27
N ALA A 71 7.04 0.10 -21.66
CA ALA A 71 6.95 1.31 -20.84
C ALA A 71 6.12 1.14 -19.54
N GLU A 72 5.15 0.22 -19.52
CA GLU A 72 4.29 -0.02 -18.35
C GLU A 72 4.88 -1.08 -17.40
N ARG A 73 5.86 -1.87 -17.89
CA ARG A 73 6.47 -2.94 -17.09
C ARG A 73 7.30 -2.40 -15.95
N GLU A 74 7.97 -1.27 -16.14
CA GLU A 74 8.80 -0.65 -15.11
C GLU A 74 7.95 -0.13 -13.95
N GLU A 75 6.87 0.61 -14.24
CA GLU A 75 5.91 1.08 -13.23
C GLU A 75 5.26 -0.10 -12.47
N LEU A 76 4.88 -1.17 -13.17
CA LEU A 76 4.32 -2.36 -12.54
C LEU A 76 5.34 -3.11 -11.67
N ALA A 77 6.61 -3.16 -12.09
CA ALA A 77 7.68 -3.79 -11.31
C ALA A 77 7.97 -3.01 -10.02
N GLU A 78 8.01 -1.68 -10.10
CA GLU A 78 8.14 -0.81 -8.93
C GLU A 78 6.96 -0.99 -7.96
N GLU A 79 5.73 -0.98 -8.47
CA GLU A 79 4.54 -1.20 -7.63
C GLU A 79 4.54 -2.59 -6.97
N LEU A 80 4.98 -3.62 -7.68
CA LEU A 80 5.15 -4.97 -7.11
C LEU A 80 6.18 -5.00 -5.99
N GLN A 81 7.33 -4.35 -6.18
CA GLN A 81 8.38 -4.27 -5.17
C GLN A 81 7.86 -3.58 -3.90
N GLU A 82 7.11 -2.49 -4.03
CA GLU A 82 6.51 -1.79 -2.90
C GLU A 82 5.52 -2.68 -2.13
N LEU A 83 4.66 -3.43 -2.82
CA LEU A 83 3.70 -4.34 -2.18
C LEU A 83 4.39 -5.48 -1.42
N VAL A 84 5.49 -6.01 -1.97
CA VAL A 84 6.31 -7.02 -1.29
C VAL A 84 6.98 -6.42 -0.05
N MET A 85 7.56 -5.22 -0.18
CA MET A 85 8.18 -4.52 0.95
C MET A 85 7.18 -4.21 2.06
N HIS A 86 5.93 -3.90 1.72
CA HIS A 86 4.87 -3.70 2.69
C HIS A 86 4.55 -4.97 3.47
N LEU A 87 4.42 -6.12 2.79
CA LEU A 87 4.22 -7.41 3.46
C LEU A 87 5.37 -7.73 4.41
N TYR A 88 6.61 -7.53 3.97
CA TYR A 88 7.79 -7.74 4.80
C TYR A 88 7.80 -6.85 6.05
N LYS A 89 7.57 -5.55 5.89
CA LYS A 89 7.54 -4.59 7.01
C LYS A 89 6.44 -4.91 8.01
N ASN A 90 5.25 -5.28 7.53
CA ASN A 90 4.15 -5.70 8.40
C ASN A 90 4.51 -6.97 9.18
N HIS A 91 5.07 -7.98 8.51
CA HIS A 91 5.50 -9.21 9.17
C HIS A 91 6.57 -8.93 10.24
N LYS A 92 7.60 -8.15 9.90
CA LYS A 92 8.65 -7.76 10.83
C LYS A 92 8.09 -7.03 12.06
N SER A 93 7.24 -6.03 11.84
CA SER A 93 6.61 -5.27 12.94
C SER A 93 5.71 -6.15 13.82
N ASN A 94 4.95 -7.07 13.23
CA ASN A 94 4.12 -8.00 13.99
C ASN A 94 4.97 -8.96 14.82
N HIS A 95 6.09 -9.44 14.28
CA HIS A 95 7.03 -10.27 15.02
C HIS A 95 7.64 -9.52 16.21
N GLU A 96 8.09 -8.28 16.01
CA GLU A 96 8.61 -7.42 17.09
C GLU A 96 7.58 -7.21 18.20
N LYS A 97 6.32 -6.94 17.84
CA LYS A 97 5.21 -6.82 18.82
C LYS A 97 4.98 -8.11 19.59
N LEU A 98 4.99 -9.26 18.91
CA LEU A 98 4.84 -10.56 19.57
C LEU A 98 5.99 -10.83 20.54
N THR A 99 7.23 -10.49 20.17
CA THR A 99 8.39 -10.61 21.06
C THR A 99 8.23 -9.73 22.30
N GLN A 100 7.79 -8.48 22.13
CA GLN A 100 7.53 -7.58 23.27
C GLN A 100 6.44 -8.12 24.20
N ILE A 101 5.37 -8.72 23.64
CA ILE A 101 4.31 -9.36 24.42
C ILE A 101 4.87 -10.54 25.23
N ARG A 102 5.68 -11.42 24.61
CA ARG A 102 6.31 -12.56 25.30
C ARG A 102 7.20 -12.11 26.46
N GLN A 103 8.06 -11.11 26.22
CA GLN A 103 8.90 -10.52 27.25
C GLN A 103 8.09 -9.95 28.42
N ALA A 104 6.96 -9.28 28.14
CA ALA A 104 6.08 -8.73 29.17
C ALA A 104 5.34 -9.81 29.98
N LEU A 105 5.09 -10.98 29.37
CA LEU A 105 4.45 -12.13 30.01
C LEU A 105 5.44 -13.04 30.76
N ALA A 106 6.75 -12.75 30.71
CA ALA A 106 7.81 -13.58 31.28
C ALA A 106 7.83 -15.04 30.76
N GLU A 107 7.60 -15.20 29.44
CA GLU A 107 7.99 -16.38 28.66
C GLU A 107 9.24 -16.10 27.81
#